data_AF-C7ZEA8-F1
#
_entry.id   AF-C7ZEA8-F1
#
_cell.length_a   1.000
_cell.length_b   1.000
_cell.length_c   1.000
_cell.angle_alpha   90.00
_cell.angle_beta   90.00
_cell.angle_gamma   90.00
#
_symmetry.space_group_name_H-M   'P 1'
#
loop_
_entity.id
_entity.type
_entity.pdbx_description
1 polymer ?
#
loop_
_entity_poly.entity_id
_entity_poly.type
_entity_poly.pdbx_seq_one_letter_code
_entity_poly.pdbx_strand_id
1 'polypeptide(L)'
;MLLYDSLGINTCAVRLFILERGHVSLDVKNIDIMTMENRKPAYIKNVHSRGTVPALRISDDFVLTEITAIAEYLDETANGGESLFGTTALERAETRMWLRRADLEICEPVTSYYRNDPDTIDFYRGNRIPCPEARLWQKVNICQALNRLDDELEDKKWLCGDRFSAADIHFYGLMKPIPQAPIICGFLVISPYPQTRSPSRGFKIAVKKTRGRERSTFSSHDTLTTNNSHRSQGKGCTACFSRVGNEK
;
A
#
# COMPACT_ATOMS: atom_id res chain seq x y z
N MET A 1 21.06 4.53 -14.19
CA MET A 1 19.98 3.61 -13.75
C MET A 1 18.75 3.87 -14.62
N LEU A 2 17.93 2.86 -14.90
CA LEU A 2 16.68 3.00 -15.66
C LEU A 2 15.47 2.57 -14.81
N LEU A 3 14.54 3.48 -14.58
CA LEU A 3 13.27 3.21 -13.91
C LEU A 3 12.19 2.83 -14.92
N TYR A 4 11.56 1.68 -14.73
CA TYR A 4 10.34 1.30 -15.42
C TYR A 4 9.13 1.82 -14.64
N ASP A 5 8.49 2.86 -15.18
CA ASP A 5 7.42 3.63 -14.53
C ASP A 5 6.06 3.42 -15.21
N SER A 6 4.97 3.83 -14.57
CA SER A 6 3.61 3.81 -15.13
C SER A 6 2.66 4.72 -14.36
N LEU A 7 1.39 4.80 -14.79
CA LEU A 7 0.31 5.47 -14.06
C LEU A 7 -0.23 4.68 -12.85
N GLY A 8 0.42 3.59 -12.46
CA GLY A 8 0.00 2.75 -11.34
C GLY A 8 0.11 3.40 -9.95
N ILE A 9 -0.52 2.73 -8.97
CA ILE A 9 -0.53 3.16 -7.56
C ILE A 9 0.89 3.11 -6.98
N ASN A 10 1.58 1.97 -7.12
CA ASN A 10 2.93 1.76 -6.58
C ASN A 10 3.97 2.71 -7.19
N THR A 11 3.85 3.00 -8.49
CA THR A 11 4.76 3.91 -9.18
C THR A 11 4.56 5.37 -8.76
N CYS A 12 3.36 5.77 -8.33
CA CYS A 12 3.12 7.08 -7.73
C CYS A 12 3.97 7.30 -6.47
N ALA A 13 4.06 6.30 -5.59
CA ALA A 13 4.87 6.39 -4.36
C ALA A 13 6.36 6.58 -4.67
N VAL A 14 6.92 5.82 -5.62
CA VAL A 14 8.34 5.94 -6.00
C VAL A 14 8.62 7.28 -6.70
N ARG A 15 7.71 7.77 -7.55
CA ARG A 15 7.87 9.11 -8.17
C ARG A 15 7.92 10.22 -7.11
N LEU A 16 7.01 10.19 -6.15
CA LEU A 16 7.02 11.16 -5.05
C LEU A 16 8.30 11.04 -4.22
N PHE A 17 8.76 9.81 -3.95
CA PHE A 17 10.02 9.59 -3.25
C PHE A 17 11.21 10.21 -3.99
N ILE A 18 11.33 9.98 -5.30
CA ILE A 18 12.41 10.56 -6.12
C ILE A 18 12.37 12.09 -6.08
N LEU A 19 11.18 12.68 -6.17
CA LEU A 19 10.99 14.13 -6.13
C LEU A 19 11.41 14.73 -4.78
N GLU A 20 10.99 14.13 -3.67
CA GLU A 20 11.31 14.60 -2.33
C GLU A 20 12.77 14.31 -1.94
N ARG A 21 13.31 13.15 -2.36
CA ARG A 21 14.69 12.78 -2.06
C ARG A 21 15.67 13.75 -2.72
N GLY A 22 15.36 14.16 -3.95
CA GLY A 22 16.26 14.94 -4.79
C GLY A 22 17.58 14.20 -5.05
N HIS A 23 18.50 14.85 -5.75
CA HIS A 23 19.88 14.34 -5.95
C HIS A 23 20.00 12.92 -6.54
N VAL A 24 18.95 12.43 -7.18
CA VAL A 24 18.89 11.15 -7.89
C VAL A 24 18.87 11.42 -9.40
N SER A 25 19.72 10.74 -10.15
CA SER A 25 19.75 10.79 -11.62
C SER A 25 19.42 9.42 -12.19
N LEU A 26 18.36 9.34 -13.00
CA LEU A 26 17.91 8.12 -13.65
C LEU A 26 17.17 8.42 -14.95
N ASP A 27 17.24 7.48 -15.89
CA ASP A 27 16.39 7.45 -17.06
C ASP A 27 15.04 6.84 -16.70
N VAL A 28 13.97 7.20 -17.42
CA VAL A 28 12.63 6.66 -17.21
C VAL A 28 12.10 6.02 -18.49
N LYS A 29 11.65 4.77 -18.39
CA LYS A 29 10.85 4.11 -19.41
C LYS A 29 9.43 3.91 -18.90
N ASN A 30 8.47 4.53 -19.56
CA ASN A 30 7.06 4.31 -19.27
C ASN A 30 6.59 2.96 -19.81
N ILE A 31 5.82 2.26 -18.99
CA ILE A 31 5.17 0.98 -19.31
C ILE A 31 3.66 1.20 -19.33
N ASP A 32 3.04 0.82 -20.43
CA ASP A 32 1.59 0.95 -20.59
C ASP A 32 0.87 -0.22 -19.92
N ILE A 33 0.39 0.03 -18.70
CA ILE A 33 -0.38 -0.93 -17.92
C ILE A 33 -1.84 -1.08 -18.39
N MET A 34 -2.35 -0.15 -19.21
CA MET A 34 -3.71 -0.23 -19.76
C MET A 34 -3.77 -1.27 -20.88
N THR A 35 -2.70 -1.40 -21.67
CA THR A 35 -2.55 -2.47 -22.68
C THR A 35 -1.82 -3.70 -22.14
N MET A 36 -1.66 -3.78 -20.82
CA MET A 36 -1.05 -4.91 -20.12
C MET A 36 0.39 -5.21 -20.58
N GLU A 37 1.16 -4.18 -20.96
CA GLU A 37 2.56 -4.33 -21.41
C GLU A 37 3.43 -5.02 -20.35
N ASN A 38 3.24 -4.66 -19.07
CA ASN A 38 3.91 -5.28 -17.92
C ASN A 38 3.60 -6.79 -17.75
N ARG A 39 2.61 -7.31 -18.46
CA ARG A 39 2.23 -8.73 -18.45
C ARG A 39 2.70 -9.49 -19.69
N LYS A 40 3.22 -8.79 -20.71
CA LYS A 40 3.72 -9.44 -21.92
C LYS A 40 5.00 -10.24 -21.61
N PRO A 41 5.25 -11.37 -22.31
CA PRO A 41 6.44 -12.19 -22.08
C PRO A 41 7.76 -11.42 -22.12
N ALA A 42 7.87 -10.40 -22.98
CA ALA A 42 9.06 -9.57 -23.08
C ALA A 42 9.37 -8.80 -21.78
N TYR A 43 8.34 -8.28 -21.10
CA TYR A 43 8.53 -7.58 -19.83
C TYR A 43 8.80 -8.55 -18.67
N ILE A 44 8.00 -9.62 -18.59
CA ILE A 44 8.12 -10.62 -17.51
C ILE A 44 9.51 -11.28 -17.52
N LYS A 45 10.02 -11.64 -18.70
CA LYS A 45 11.30 -12.34 -18.83
C LYS A 45 12.51 -11.42 -18.61
N ASN A 46 12.46 -10.20 -19.12
CA ASN A 46 13.64 -9.34 -19.20
C ASN A 46 13.68 -8.23 -18.14
N VAL A 47 12.57 -7.96 -17.46
CA VAL A 47 12.45 -6.83 -16.53
C VAL A 47 12.00 -7.28 -15.15
N HIS A 48 10.78 -7.82 -15.04
CA HIS A 48 10.22 -8.17 -13.74
C HIS A 48 9.31 -9.39 -13.84
N SER A 49 9.78 -10.51 -13.28
CA SER A 49 9.10 -11.81 -13.31
C SER A 49 7.68 -11.80 -12.71
N ARG A 50 7.37 -10.88 -11.78
CA ARG A 50 6.03 -10.71 -11.20
C ARG A 50 5.09 -9.90 -12.09
N GLY A 51 5.59 -9.34 -13.19
CA GLY A 51 4.84 -8.53 -14.15
C GLY A 51 4.26 -7.26 -13.53
N THR A 52 4.93 -6.69 -12.54
CA THR A 52 4.50 -5.48 -11.81
C THR A 52 5.40 -4.30 -12.13
N VAL A 53 4.97 -3.12 -11.72
CA VAL A 53 5.72 -1.86 -11.82
C VAL A 53 5.62 -1.12 -10.47
N PRO A 54 6.64 -0.35 -10.05
CA PRO A 54 7.89 -0.07 -10.77
C PRO A 54 8.91 -1.21 -10.71
N ALA A 55 9.96 -1.07 -11.53
CA ALA A 55 11.21 -1.83 -11.44
C ALA A 55 12.39 -0.90 -11.75
N LEU A 56 13.53 -1.07 -11.08
CA LEU A 56 14.72 -0.25 -11.27
C LEU A 56 15.87 -1.10 -11.81
N ARG A 57 16.25 -0.90 -13.07
CA ARG A 57 17.47 -1.51 -13.62
C ARG A 57 18.69 -0.73 -13.15
N ILE A 58 19.50 -1.40 -12.33
CA ILE A 58 20.72 -0.85 -11.76
C ILE A 58 21.91 -1.14 -12.69
N SER A 59 21.98 -2.38 -13.20
CA SER A 59 22.96 -2.83 -14.19
C SER A 59 22.28 -3.75 -15.21
N ASP A 60 23.01 -4.20 -16.22
CA ASP A 60 22.47 -5.09 -17.27
C ASP A 60 21.88 -6.37 -16.69
N ASP A 61 22.50 -6.92 -15.63
CA ASP A 61 22.11 -8.19 -15.02
C ASP A 61 21.26 -8.04 -13.74
N PHE A 62 21.04 -6.82 -13.24
CA PHE A 62 20.31 -6.61 -11.99
C PHE A 62 19.19 -5.59 -12.10
N VAL A 63 17.97 -6.06 -11.82
CA VAL A 63 16.76 -5.25 -11.71
C VAL A 63 16.22 -5.37 -10.28
N LEU A 64 16.25 -4.26 -9.54
CA LEU A 64 15.65 -4.15 -8.22
C LEU A 64 14.15 -3.94 -8.34
N THR A 65 13.40 -4.66 -7.51
CA THR A 65 11.94 -4.62 -7.47
C THR A 65 11.48 -4.41 -6.03
N GLU A 66 10.20 -4.10 -5.83
CA GLU A 66 9.60 -3.64 -4.57
C GLU A 66 9.89 -2.17 -4.24
N ILE A 67 8.81 -1.41 -4.00
CA ILE A 67 8.88 0.06 -3.90
C ILE A 67 9.69 0.56 -2.71
N THR A 68 9.66 -0.17 -1.59
CA THR A 68 10.42 0.18 -0.38
C THR A 68 11.92 -0.05 -0.58
N ALA A 69 12.29 -1.15 -1.23
CA ALA A 69 13.68 -1.46 -1.57
C ALA A 69 14.23 -0.49 -2.61
N ILE A 70 13.45 -0.15 -3.64
CA ILE A 70 13.81 0.88 -4.62
C ILE A 70 14.02 2.23 -3.93
N ALA A 71 13.09 2.66 -3.07
CA ALA A 71 13.21 3.91 -2.34
C ALA A 71 14.47 3.95 -1.46
N GLU A 72 14.73 2.88 -0.70
CA GLU A 72 15.90 2.79 0.17
C GLU A 72 17.22 2.82 -0.63
N TYR A 73 17.29 2.08 -1.73
CA TYR A 73 18.47 2.11 -2.59
C TYR A 73 18.72 3.50 -3.20
N LEU A 74 17.67 4.18 -3.65
CA LEU A 74 17.78 5.54 -4.18
C LEU A 74 18.15 6.55 -3.08
N ASP A 75 17.72 6.33 -1.83
CA ASP A 75 18.12 7.15 -0.68
C ASP A 75 19.63 7.07 -0.42
N GLU A 76 20.16 5.85 -0.43
CA GLU A 76 21.56 5.53 -0.14
C GLU A 76 22.52 5.95 -1.25
N THR A 77 22.06 5.92 -2.50
CA THR A 77 22.89 6.22 -3.68
C THR A 77 22.71 7.65 -4.21
N ALA A 78 21.88 8.46 -3.57
CA ALA A 78 21.70 9.85 -3.94
C ALA A 78 22.99 10.67 -3.75
N ASN A 79 23.27 11.55 -4.71
CA ASN A 79 24.47 12.39 -4.76
C ASN A 79 24.32 13.67 -3.91
N GLY A 80 23.91 13.52 -2.65
CA GLY A 80 23.69 14.61 -1.70
C GLY A 80 22.24 14.70 -1.18
N GLY A 81 21.95 15.77 -0.46
CA GLY A 81 20.66 15.98 0.22
C GLY A 81 20.51 15.14 1.50
N GLU A 82 19.47 15.43 2.27
CA GLU A 82 19.15 14.71 3.50
C GLU A 82 18.51 13.34 3.21
N SER A 83 18.88 12.33 4.00
CA SER A 83 18.28 10.99 3.90
C SER A 83 16.84 11.00 4.40
N LEU A 84 15.93 10.39 3.62
CA LEU A 84 14.54 10.18 3.99
C LEU A 84 14.33 8.90 4.82
N PHE A 85 15.34 8.04 4.91
CA PHE A 85 15.32 6.88 5.82
C PHE A 85 15.91 7.22 7.19
N GLY A 86 16.87 8.15 7.25
CA GLY A 86 17.55 8.57 8.46
C GLY A 86 19.05 8.36 8.39
N THR A 87 19.77 9.11 9.23
CA THR A 87 21.23 9.12 9.30
C THR A 87 21.79 8.21 10.38
N THR A 88 20.96 7.80 11.34
CA THR A 88 21.33 6.86 12.41
C THR A 88 20.65 5.51 12.26
N ALA A 89 21.20 4.47 12.89
CA ALA A 89 20.59 3.14 12.91
C ALA A 89 19.17 3.16 13.49
N LEU A 90 18.93 3.98 14.53
CA LEU A 90 17.63 4.12 15.16
C LEU A 90 16.60 4.77 14.22
N GLU A 91 16.96 5.89 13.59
CA GLU A 91 16.07 6.57 12.63
C GLU A 91 15.70 5.66 11.45
N ARG A 92 16.68 4.90 10.94
CA ARG A 92 16.45 3.95 9.83
C ARG A 92 15.55 2.79 10.27
N ALA A 93 15.74 2.28 11.48
CA ALA A 93 14.87 1.23 12.03
C ALA A 93 13.43 1.72 12.21
N GLU A 94 13.26 2.93 12.74
CA GLU A 94 11.95 3.57 12.92
C GLU A 94 11.23 3.79 11.57
N THR A 95 11.93 4.31 10.56
CA THR A 95 11.34 4.51 9.23
C THR A 95 10.89 3.19 8.62
N ARG A 96 11.73 2.14 8.70
CA ARG A 96 11.38 0.81 8.17
C ARG A 96 10.21 0.17 8.92
N MET A 97 10.12 0.38 10.24
CA MET A 97 8.98 -0.04 11.04
C MET A 97 7.69 0.62 10.53
N TRP A 98 7.70 1.94 10.33
CA TRP A 98 6.52 2.66 9.85
C TRP A 98 6.15 2.33 8.41
N LEU A 99 7.14 2.16 7.52
CA LEU A 99 6.91 1.63 6.17
C LEU A 99 6.19 0.29 6.23
N ARG A 100 6.66 -0.62 7.09
CA ARG A 100 6.07 -1.95 7.23
C ARG A 100 4.64 -1.90 7.75
N ARG A 101 4.38 -1.11 8.79
CA ARG A 101 3.04 -0.93 9.38
C ARG A 101 2.08 -0.31 8.37
N ALA A 102 2.46 0.82 7.76
CA ALA A 102 1.65 1.53 6.78
C ALA A 102 1.30 0.62 5.59
N ASP A 103 2.29 -0.12 5.06
CA ASP A 103 2.09 -0.96 3.89
C ASP A 103 1.18 -2.15 4.17
N LEU A 104 1.41 -2.88 5.27
CA LEU A 104 0.63 -4.07 5.60
C LEU A 104 -0.77 -3.79 6.14
N GLU A 105 -0.88 -2.79 7.01
CA GLU A 105 -2.09 -2.61 7.80
C GLU A 105 -3.09 -1.70 7.07
N ILE A 106 -2.60 -0.86 6.14
CA ILE A 106 -3.42 0.14 5.48
C ILE A 106 -3.27 0.06 3.96
N CYS A 107 -2.08 0.27 3.41
CA CYS A 107 -1.94 0.47 1.96
C CYS A 107 -2.29 -0.78 1.14
N GLU A 108 -1.80 -1.95 1.51
CA GLU A 108 -2.14 -3.21 0.86
C GLU A 108 -3.64 -3.51 1.03
N PRO A 109 -4.23 -3.48 2.25
CA PRO A 109 -5.66 -3.71 2.42
C PRO A 109 -6.53 -2.74 1.62
N VAL A 110 -6.22 -1.45 1.58
CA VAL A 110 -6.95 -0.45 0.77
C VAL A 110 -6.82 -0.76 -0.72
N THR A 111 -5.61 -1.10 -1.18
CA THR A 111 -5.39 -1.45 -2.58
C THR A 111 -6.15 -2.72 -2.95
N SER A 112 -6.19 -3.72 -2.07
CA SER A 112 -6.92 -4.96 -2.29
C SER A 112 -8.44 -4.76 -2.19
N TYR A 113 -8.92 -3.87 -1.31
CA TYR A 113 -10.31 -3.43 -1.29
C TYR A 113 -10.73 -2.79 -2.60
N TYR A 114 -9.89 -1.91 -3.16
CA TYR A 114 -10.11 -1.29 -4.47
C TYR A 114 -10.15 -2.35 -5.58
N ARG A 115 -9.16 -3.25 -5.62
CA ARG A 115 -9.06 -4.30 -6.66
C ARG A 115 -10.18 -5.33 -6.62
N ASN A 116 -10.79 -5.52 -5.45
CA ASN A 116 -11.94 -6.41 -5.27
C ASN A 116 -13.29 -5.70 -5.53
N ASP A 117 -13.28 -4.40 -5.83
CA ASP A 117 -14.49 -3.66 -6.15
C ASP A 117 -15.14 -4.23 -7.43
N PRO A 118 -16.43 -4.62 -7.40
CA PRO A 118 -17.16 -5.13 -8.56
C PRO A 118 -17.05 -4.24 -9.81
N ASP A 119 -16.90 -2.92 -9.65
CA ASP A 119 -16.79 -1.98 -10.77
C ASP A 119 -15.42 -2.01 -11.45
N THR A 120 -14.38 -2.52 -10.77
CA THR A 120 -12.99 -2.54 -11.29
C THR A 120 -12.38 -3.95 -11.39
N ILE A 121 -13.11 -4.96 -10.90
CA ILE A 121 -12.64 -6.34 -10.77
C ILE A 121 -12.18 -6.96 -12.09
N ASP A 122 -12.83 -6.61 -13.20
CA ASP A 122 -12.55 -7.21 -14.51
C ASP A 122 -11.17 -6.81 -15.05
N PHE A 123 -10.66 -5.64 -14.66
CA PHE A 123 -9.28 -5.24 -14.98
C PHE A 123 -8.24 -6.17 -14.32
N TYR A 124 -8.57 -6.77 -13.17
CA TYR A 124 -7.67 -7.62 -12.39
C TYR A 124 -7.88 -9.12 -12.62
N ARG A 125 -9.01 -9.50 -13.23
CA ARG A 125 -9.35 -10.89 -13.56
C ARG A 125 -8.27 -11.53 -14.43
N GLY A 126 -7.96 -12.80 -14.16
CA GLY A 126 -6.93 -13.58 -14.88
C GLY A 126 -5.49 -13.33 -14.43
N ASN A 127 -5.20 -12.20 -13.77
CA ASN A 127 -3.89 -11.90 -13.19
C ASN A 127 -3.86 -12.00 -11.67
N ARG A 128 -5.05 -11.98 -11.05
CA ARG A 128 -5.29 -12.11 -9.63
C ARG A 128 -6.53 -12.96 -9.42
N ILE A 129 -6.70 -13.44 -8.19
CA ILE A 129 -7.92 -14.09 -7.73
C ILE A 129 -8.71 -13.00 -6.99
N PRO A 130 -9.64 -12.30 -7.67
CA PRO A 130 -10.43 -11.30 -6.97
C PRO A 130 -11.45 -11.98 -6.04
N CYS A 131 -11.71 -11.36 -4.90
CA CYS A 131 -12.67 -11.85 -3.90
C CYS A 131 -13.50 -10.66 -3.38
N PRO A 132 -14.63 -10.33 -4.04
CA PRO A 132 -15.53 -9.27 -3.60
C PRO A 132 -15.96 -9.41 -2.13
N GLU A 133 -16.14 -10.65 -1.65
CA GLU A 133 -16.57 -10.97 -0.29
C GLU A 133 -15.53 -10.54 0.75
N ALA A 134 -14.24 -10.54 0.38
CA ALA A 134 -13.16 -10.10 1.26
C ALA A 134 -13.20 -8.59 1.56
N ARG A 135 -13.95 -7.79 0.79
CA ARG A 135 -14.04 -6.34 0.98
C ARG A 135 -14.57 -5.95 2.35
N LEU A 136 -15.51 -6.71 2.91
CA LEU A 136 -16.03 -6.45 4.25
C LEU A 136 -14.91 -6.56 5.29
N TRP A 137 -14.16 -7.66 5.25
CA TRP A 137 -13.03 -7.89 6.16
C TRP A 137 -11.92 -6.85 5.96
N GLN A 138 -11.58 -6.52 4.70
CA GLN A 138 -10.61 -5.48 4.37
C GLN A 138 -11.02 -4.13 4.95
N LYS A 139 -12.29 -3.73 4.79
CA LYS A 139 -12.81 -2.47 5.35
C LYS A 139 -12.67 -2.42 6.87
N VAL A 140 -13.02 -3.50 7.57
CA VAL A 140 -12.90 -3.57 9.04
C VAL A 140 -11.45 -3.42 9.48
N ASN A 141 -10.52 -4.13 8.83
CA ASN A 141 -9.09 -4.03 9.15
C ASN A 141 -8.52 -2.64 8.88
N ILE A 142 -8.88 -2.04 7.74
CA ILE A 142 -8.45 -0.67 7.40
C ILE A 142 -8.95 0.30 8.47
N CYS A 143 -10.23 0.23 8.86
CA CYS A 143 -10.76 1.10 9.91
C CYS A 143 -10.06 0.88 11.25
N GLN A 144 -9.77 -0.36 11.63
CA GLN A 144 -9.02 -0.66 12.87
C GLN A 144 -7.60 -0.09 12.83
N ALA A 145 -6.88 -0.26 11.72
CA ALA A 145 -5.53 0.25 11.54
C ALA A 145 -5.50 1.78 11.55
N LEU A 146 -6.47 2.43 10.90
CA LEU A 146 -6.59 3.89 10.88
C LEU A 146 -6.94 4.47 12.25
N ASN A 147 -7.82 3.82 13.02
CA ASN A 147 -8.11 4.25 14.39
C ASN A 147 -6.87 4.16 15.28
N ARG A 148 -6.11 3.06 15.17
CA ARG A 148 -4.83 2.92 15.87
C ARG A 148 -3.83 3.98 15.43
N LEU A 149 -3.76 4.27 14.13
CA LEU A 149 -2.87 5.28 13.58
C LEU A 149 -3.24 6.68 14.10
N ASP A 150 -4.53 7.02 14.21
CA ASP A 150 -5.01 8.27 14.82
C ASP A 150 -4.48 8.42 16.24
N ASP A 151 -4.64 7.37 17.06
CA ASP A 151 -4.16 7.36 18.46
C ASP A 151 -2.61 7.43 18.52
N GLU A 152 -1.89 6.67 17.69
CA GLU A 152 -0.42 6.68 17.67
C GLU A 152 0.19 8.00 17.15
N LEU A 153 -0.61 8.84 16.47
CA LEU A 153 -0.22 10.13 15.93
C LEU A 153 -0.68 11.34 16.77
N GLU A 154 -1.33 11.13 17.94
CA GLU A 154 -2.01 12.18 18.71
C GLU A 154 -1.15 13.42 19.04
N ASP A 155 0.18 13.32 19.03
CA ASP A 155 1.10 14.47 19.20
C ASP A 155 2.26 14.47 18.18
N LYS A 156 2.09 13.79 17.05
CA LYS A 156 3.14 13.66 16.03
C LYS A 156 2.82 14.47 14.79
N LYS A 157 3.85 15.08 14.21
CA LYS A 157 3.74 15.79 12.93
C LYS A 157 3.73 14.84 11.73
N TRP A 158 4.43 13.71 11.87
CA TRP A 158 4.71 12.70 10.86
C TRP A 158 4.67 11.30 11.47
N LEU A 159 4.73 10.26 10.64
CA LEU A 159 4.79 8.87 11.13
C LEU A 159 5.97 8.68 12.09
N CYS A 160 7.15 9.21 11.74
CA CYS A 160 8.35 9.19 12.58
C CYS A 160 8.45 10.43 13.52
N GLY A 161 7.34 10.83 14.14
CA GLY A 161 7.32 11.94 15.10
C GLY A 161 7.46 13.31 14.42
N ASP A 162 8.58 13.99 14.65
CA ASP A 162 8.88 15.30 14.03
C ASP A 162 9.66 15.20 12.72
N ARG A 163 10.15 14.00 12.38
CA ARG A 163 10.94 13.75 11.18
C ARG A 163 10.06 13.30 10.01
N PHE A 164 10.05 14.10 8.95
CA PHE A 164 9.49 13.68 7.67
C PHE A 164 10.34 12.55 7.08
N SER A 165 9.71 11.49 6.59
CA SER A 165 10.42 10.28 6.20
C SER A 165 9.84 9.61 4.95
N ALA A 166 10.57 8.60 4.47
CA ALA A 166 10.11 7.71 3.39
C ALA A 166 8.75 7.07 3.71
N ALA A 167 8.44 6.85 5.00
CA ALA A 167 7.17 6.26 5.40
C ALA A 167 5.98 7.17 5.07
N ASP A 168 6.10 8.49 5.28
CA ASP A 168 5.05 9.46 4.99
C ASP A 168 4.77 9.53 3.49
N ILE A 169 5.84 9.53 2.68
CA ILE A 169 5.76 9.54 1.22
C ILE A 169 5.12 8.26 0.69
N HIS A 170 5.52 7.10 1.24
CA HIS A 170 4.97 5.80 0.86
C HIS A 170 3.47 5.73 1.15
N PHE A 171 3.07 6.09 2.36
CA PHE A 171 1.67 6.12 2.77
C PHE A 171 0.86 7.06 1.85
N TYR A 172 1.32 8.29 1.66
CA TYR A 172 0.64 9.24 0.78
C TYR A 172 0.54 8.77 -0.66
N GLY A 173 1.67 8.32 -1.21
CA GLY A 173 1.79 7.96 -2.61
C GLY A 173 0.93 6.76 -3.00
N LEU A 174 0.67 5.85 -2.06
CA LEU A 174 -0.25 4.74 -2.28
C LEU A 174 -1.72 5.12 -2.09
N MET A 175 -2.03 6.07 -1.20
CA MET A 175 -3.41 6.51 -0.97
C MET A 175 -3.92 7.51 -2.01
N LYS A 176 -3.08 8.48 -2.40
CA LYS A 176 -3.43 9.56 -3.34
C LYS A 176 -4.09 9.08 -4.65
N PRO A 177 -3.59 8.05 -5.36
CA PRO A 177 -4.16 7.64 -6.64
C PRO A 177 -5.43 6.80 -6.52
N ILE A 178 -5.90 6.47 -5.31
CA ILE A 178 -7.11 5.64 -5.10
C ILE A 178 -8.30 6.57 -4.84
N PRO A 179 -9.24 6.75 -5.80
CA PRO A 179 -10.34 7.70 -5.66
C PRO A 179 -11.25 7.43 -4.46
N GLN A 180 -11.40 6.15 -4.08
CA GLN A 180 -12.23 5.72 -2.96
C GLN A 180 -11.50 5.80 -1.61
N ALA A 181 -10.19 6.09 -1.56
CA ALA A 181 -9.45 6.13 -0.30
C ALA A 181 -10.10 7.05 0.76
N PRO A 182 -10.59 8.26 0.42
CA PRO A 182 -11.30 9.10 1.39
C PRO A 182 -12.58 8.46 1.96
N ILE A 183 -13.29 7.67 1.14
CA ILE A 183 -14.55 7.01 1.52
C ILE A 183 -14.26 5.75 2.36
N ILE A 184 -13.26 4.96 1.97
CA ILE A 184 -12.84 3.73 2.65
C ILE A 184 -12.26 4.07 4.02
N CYS A 185 -11.44 5.11 4.08
CA CYS A 185 -10.79 5.55 5.30
C CYS A 185 -11.71 6.38 6.20
N GLY A 186 -12.96 6.63 5.78
CA GLY A 186 -14.02 7.31 6.52
C GLY A 186 -13.78 8.80 6.82
N PHE A 187 -12.55 9.19 7.16
CA PHE A 187 -12.22 10.49 7.76
C PHE A 187 -10.75 10.92 7.56
N LEU A 188 -9.97 10.18 6.76
CA LEU A 188 -8.58 10.56 6.49
C LEU A 188 -8.55 11.77 5.55
N VAL A 189 -8.49 12.97 6.11
CA VAL A 189 -8.16 14.19 5.35
C VAL A 189 -6.65 14.16 5.11
N ILE A 190 -6.26 13.44 4.08
CA ILE A 190 -4.96 13.61 3.47
C ILE A 190 -4.93 15.04 2.91
N SER A 191 -4.31 15.98 3.64
CA SER A 191 -4.22 17.38 3.19
C SER A 191 -3.55 17.43 1.81
N PRO A 192 -4.09 18.17 0.83
CA PRO A 192 -3.52 18.21 -0.51
C PRO A 192 -2.06 18.67 -0.47
N TYR A 193 -1.24 18.00 -1.29
CA TYR A 193 0.11 18.45 -1.63
C TYR A 193 0.03 19.88 -2.18
N PRO A 194 0.75 20.88 -1.62
CA PRO A 194 0.77 22.20 -2.22
C PRO A 194 1.39 22.08 -3.61
N GLN A 195 0.63 22.46 -4.66
CA GLN A 195 1.07 22.44 -6.05
C GLN A 195 2.22 23.44 -6.36
N THR A 196 2.73 24.13 -5.35
CA THR A 196 3.74 25.18 -5.49
C THR A 196 5.09 24.64 -5.06
N ARG A 197 6.03 24.53 -6.02
CA ARG A 197 7.45 24.22 -5.84
C ARG A 197 8.05 25.00 -4.65
N SER A 198 8.15 24.37 -3.48
CA SER A 198 8.94 24.82 -2.36
C SER A 198 9.35 23.59 -1.55
N PRO A 199 10.66 23.26 -1.43
CA PRO A 199 11.14 22.05 -0.77
C PRO A 199 10.93 22.01 0.77
N SER A 200 10.04 22.82 1.34
CA SER A 200 9.96 23.01 2.79
C SER A 200 8.53 23.14 3.34
N ARG A 201 7.50 22.90 2.53
CA ARG A 201 6.12 22.77 3.02
C ARG A 201 5.65 21.34 2.86
N GLY A 202 6.16 20.52 3.76
CA GLY A 202 5.82 19.11 3.87
C GLY A 202 4.31 18.90 3.85
N PHE A 203 3.95 17.76 3.26
CA PHE A 203 2.71 17.05 3.44
C PHE A 203 2.20 17.12 4.91
N LYS A 204 0.91 16.95 5.18
CA LYS A 204 0.46 16.69 6.56
C LYS A 204 -0.50 15.53 6.49
N ILE A 205 -0.09 14.39 7.06
CA ILE A 205 -1.05 13.34 7.41
C ILE A 205 -1.82 13.89 8.60
N ALA A 206 -3.00 14.46 8.36
CA ALA A 206 -3.93 14.81 9.41
C ALA A 206 -5.00 13.73 9.44
N VAL A 207 -4.82 12.71 10.28
CA VAL A 207 -5.98 11.93 10.73
C VAL A 207 -6.72 12.87 11.70
N LYS A 208 -7.86 13.40 11.27
CA LYS A 208 -8.70 14.24 12.13
C LYS A 208 -9.96 13.47 12.44
N LYS A 209 -10.08 13.03 13.69
CA LYS A 209 -11.38 12.74 14.30
C LYS A 209 -12.23 14.01 14.20
N THR A 210 -13.26 14.01 13.37
CA THR A 210 -14.37 14.93 13.64
C THR A 210 -14.91 14.49 14.99
N ARG A 211 -14.83 15.36 16.01
CA ARG A 211 -15.47 15.12 17.31
C ARG A 211 -16.99 15.11 17.11
N GLY A 212 -17.49 14.02 16.58
CA GLY A 212 -18.89 13.64 16.46
C GLY A 212 -19.01 12.24 17.03
N ARG A 213 -19.49 12.14 18.26
CA ARG A 213 -19.60 10.92 19.03
C ARG A 213 -20.75 10.07 18.48
N GLU A 214 -20.58 9.45 17.31
CA GLU A 214 -21.39 8.30 16.94
C GLU A 214 -20.55 7.06 17.19
N ARG A 215 -20.76 6.45 18.36
CA ARG A 215 -20.45 5.03 18.51
C ARG A 215 -21.27 4.35 17.42
N SER A 216 -20.61 3.84 16.39
CA SER A 216 -21.24 2.93 15.45
C SER A 216 -21.64 1.68 16.23
N THR A 217 -22.83 1.70 16.83
CA THR A 217 -23.53 0.49 17.23
C THR A 217 -23.81 -0.24 15.92
N PHE A 218 -23.08 -1.32 15.67
CA PHE A 218 -23.45 -2.29 14.66
C PHE A 218 -24.83 -2.84 15.10
N SER A 219 -25.90 -2.32 14.50
CA SER A 219 -27.23 -2.91 14.65
C SER A 219 -27.21 -4.24 13.92
N SER A 220 -27.38 -5.33 14.66
CA SER A 220 -27.47 -6.70 14.18
C SER A 220 -28.80 -6.99 13.48
N HIS A 221 -29.24 -6.09 12.61
CA HIS A 221 -30.50 -6.21 11.85
C HIS A 221 -30.22 -6.28 10.34
N ASP A 222 -29.29 -7.14 9.94
CA ASP A 222 -29.36 -7.81 8.65
C ASP A 222 -29.43 -9.31 8.94
N THR A 223 -30.59 -9.74 9.41
CA THR A 223 -30.97 -11.14 9.45
C THR A 223 -30.87 -11.71 8.04
N LEU A 224 -29.91 -12.61 7.85
CA LEU A 224 -29.92 -13.65 6.84
C LEU A 224 -31.34 -14.23 6.73
N THR A 225 -32.08 -13.86 5.68
CA THR A 225 -33.27 -14.58 5.26
C THR A 225 -32.81 -15.93 4.70
N THR A 226 -32.72 -16.92 5.58
CA THR A 226 -32.55 -18.33 5.22
C THR A 226 -33.87 -18.85 4.67
N ASN A 227 -34.01 -18.85 3.34
CA ASN A 227 -35.05 -19.63 2.68
C ASN A 227 -34.70 -21.11 2.80
N ASN A 228 -35.33 -21.75 3.79
CA ASN A 228 -35.19 -23.15 4.11
C ASN A 228 -36.17 -23.95 3.25
N SER A 229 -35.69 -24.49 2.12
CA SER A 229 -36.39 -25.57 1.41
C SER A 229 -35.39 -26.43 0.65
N HIS A 230 -34.82 -27.43 1.32
CA HIS A 230 -34.91 -28.84 0.91
C HIS A 230 -34.05 -29.70 1.84
N ARG A 231 -34.73 -30.68 2.43
CA ARG A 231 -34.19 -31.71 3.31
C ARG A 231 -33.85 -32.93 2.45
N SER A 232 -32.57 -33.29 2.32
CA SER A 232 -32.17 -34.65 1.95
C SER A 232 -30.77 -34.99 2.47
N GLN A 233 -30.77 -35.77 3.55
CA GLN A 233 -29.82 -36.78 4.02
C GLN A 233 -28.45 -36.94 3.33
N GLY A 234 -27.39 -36.96 4.17
CA GLY A 234 -26.50 -38.12 4.23
C GLY A 234 -25.01 -37.92 3.93
N LYS A 235 -24.17 -38.27 4.93
CA LYS A 235 -22.74 -38.69 4.88
C LYS A 235 -21.75 -37.53 4.60
N GLY A 236 -20.88 -37.07 5.51
CA GLY A 236 -20.01 -37.79 6.44
C GLY A 236 -18.60 -37.86 5.83
N CYS A 237 -17.65 -37.04 6.29
CA CYS A 237 -16.25 -37.46 6.42
C CYS A 237 -15.42 -36.47 7.26
N THR A 238 -14.83 -37.04 8.30
CA THR A 238 -13.89 -36.48 9.27
C THR A 238 -12.46 -36.50 8.68
N ALA A 239 -11.60 -35.66 9.25
CA ALA A 239 -10.12 -35.74 9.27
C ALA A 239 -9.33 -34.86 8.28
N CYS A 240 -8.59 -33.90 8.84
CA CYS A 240 -7.12 -33.84 8.74
C CYS A 240 -6.56 -32.79 9.71
N PHE A 241 -6.31 -33.21 10.96
CA PHE A 241 -5.34 -32.57 11.85
C PHE A 241 -4.50 -33.67 12.48
N SER A 242 -3.26 -33.81 12.04
CA SER A 242 -2.28 -34.65 12.74
C SER A 242 -0.92 -33.95 12.80
N ARG A 243 -0.68 -33.43 14.01
CA ARG A 243 0.53 -33.60 14.83
C ARG A 243 1.85 -33.00 14.32
N VAL A 244 2.18 -31.86 14.95
CA VAL A 244 3.56 -31.48 15.30
C VAL A 244 3.91 -32.20 16.60
N GLY A 245 4.92 -33.07 16.56
CA GLY A 245 5.51 -33.70 17.72
C GLY A 245 7.00 -33.35 17.78
N ASN A 246 7.40 -32.67 18.85
CA ASN A 246 8.80 -32.52 19.26
C ASN A 246 9.37 -33.90 19.62
N GLU A 247 10.58 -34.19 19.15
CA GLU A 247 11.48 -35.10 19.84
C GLU A 247 12.81 -34.40 20.11
N LYS A 248 13.38 -34.78 21.26
CA LYS A 248 14.59 -34.30 21.91
C LYS A 248 15.84 -34.86 21.25
#